data_AF-A0A6L4Z1R8-F1
#
_entry.id   AF-A0A6L4Z1R8-F1
#
_cell.length_a   1.000
_cell.length_b   1.000
_cell.length_c   1.000
_cell.angle_alpha   90.00
_cell.angle_beta   90.00
_cell.angle_gamma   90.00
#
_symmetry.space_group_name_H-M   'P 1'
#
loop_
_entity.id
_entity.type
_entity.pdbx_description
1 polymer ?
#
loop_
_entity_poly.entity_id
_entity_poly.type
_entity_poly.pdbx_seq_one_letter_code
_entity_poly.pdbx_strand_id
1 'polypeptide(L)' 'MNTPALIMMISVEAVITYLTVWFFYKVLTIKPKPEPDSFSENDEEQR' A
#
# COMPACT_ATOMS: atom_id res chain seq x y z
N MET A 1 3.59 35.07 -13.93
CA MET A 1 3.21 33.64 -13.84
C MET A 1 1.76 33.56 -13.39
N ASN A 2 0.95 32.69 -13.99
CA ASN A 2 -0.47 32.59 -13.62
C ASN A 2 -0.60 31.88 -12.27
N THR A 3 -0.81 32.65 -11.21
CA THR A 3 -1.05 32.15 -9.83
C THR A 3 -2.02 30.96 -9.76
N PRO A 4 -3.20 30.96 -10.45
CA PRO A 4 -4.09 29.80 -10.40
C PRO A 4 -3.48 28.52 -11.00
N ALA A 5 -2.68 28.63 -12.06
CA ALA A 5 -2.02 27.49 -12.67
C ALA A 5 -0.94 26.89 -11.74
N LEU A 6 -0.20 27.74 -11.03
CA LEU A 6 0.80 27.31 -10.06
C LEU A 6 0.16 26.62 -8.85
N ILE A 7 -0.95 27.14 -8.33
CA ILE A 7 -1.70 26.49 -7.25
C ILE A 7 -2.19 25.11 -7.70
N MET A 8 -2.74 25.00 -8.92
CA MET A 8 -3.21 23.73 -9.48
C MET A 8 -2.09 22.69 -9.57
N MET A 9 -0.93 23.07 -10.11
CA MET A 9 0.24 22.19 -10.21
C MET A 9 0.69 21.65 -8.84
N ILE A 10 0.91 22.54 -7.86
CA ILE A 10 1.36 22.14 -6.52
C ILE A 10 0.31 21.28 -5.82
N SER A 11 -0.98 21.57 -6.00
CA SER A 11 -2.06 20.81 -5.39
C SER A 11 -2.09 19.37 -5.89
N VAL A 12 -1.94 19.17 -7.21
CA VAL A 12 -1.91 17.82 -7.81
C VAL A 12 -0.71 17.02 -7.30
N GLU A 13 0.48 17.63 -7.30
CA GLU A 13 1.70 17.01 -6.80
C GLU A 13 1.57 16.63 -5.31
N ALA A 14 1.02 17.52 -4.47
CA ALA A 14 0.81 17.26 -3.06
C ALA A 14 -0.17 16.09 -2.82
N VAL A 15 -1.26 16.01 -3.58
CA VAL A 15 -2.24 14.93 -3.47
C VAL A 15 -1.63 13.59 -3.87
N ILE A 16 -0.92 13.52 -5.00
CA ILE A 16 -0.28 12.28 -5.44
C ILE A 16 0.80 11.85 -4.45
N THR A 17 1.62 12.78 -3.97
CA THR A 17 2.65 12.50 -2.97
C THR A 17 2.02 11.93 -1.69
N TYR A 18 0.95 12.56 -1.19
CA TYR A 18 0.23 12.11 -0.01
C TYR A 18 -0.32 10.69 -0.17
N LEU A 19 -1.04 10.43 -1.27
CA LEU A 19 -1.62 9.11 -1.54
C LEU A 19 -0.54 8.03 -1.66
N THR A 20 0.59 8.36 -2.31
CA THR A 20 1.71 7.45 -2.50
C THR A 20 2.35 7.09 -1.16
N VAL A 21 2.69 8.09 -0.33
CA VAL A 21 3.25 7.87 1.01
C VAL A 21 2.29 7.07 1.88
N TRP A 22 1.00 7.40 1.87
CA TRP A 22 -0.03 6.68 2.62
C TRP A 22 -0.13 5.20 2.17
N PHE A 23 -0.11 4.94 0.87
CA PHE A 23 -0.17 3.57 0.33
C PHE A 23 1.03 2.74 0.77
N PHE A 24 2.24 3.26 0.60
CA PHE A 24 3.46 2.55 1.02
C PHE A 24 3.51 2.35 2.54
N TYR A 25 3.15 3.37 3.32
CA TYR A 25 3.04 3.23 4.77
C TYR A 25 2.08 2.10 5.14
N LYS A 26 0.90 2.05 4.49
CA LYS A 26 -0.08 1.00 4.72
C LYS A 26 0.48 -0.38 4.34
N VAL A 27 1.12 -0.53 3.18
CA VAL A 27 1.71 -1.81 2.75
C VAL A 27 2.79 -2.30 3.71
N LEU A 28 3.63 -1.39 4.22
CA LEU A 28 4.73 -1.75 5.12
C LEU A 28 4.27 -2.05 6.56
N THR A 29 3.10 -1.54 6.95
CA THR A 29 2.63 -1.65 8.35
C THR A 29 1.40 -2.54 8.52
N ILE A 30 0.70 -2.89 7.44
CA ILE A 30 -0.45 -3.78 7.50
C ILE A 30 0.02 -5.16 7.97
N LYS A 31 -0.64 -5.68 9.01
CA LYS A 31 -0.36 -7.03 9.49
C LYS A 31 -0.68 -8.03 8.37
N PRO A 32 0.16 -9.07 8.17
CA PRO A 32 -0.17 -10.15 7.26
C PRO A 32 -1.56 -10.68 7.60
N LYS A 33 -2.41 -10.83 6.57
CA LYS A 33 -3.68 -11.52 6.76
C LYS A 33 -3.35 -12.95 7.17
N PRO A 34 -3.95 -13.51 8.24
CA PRO A 34 -3.80 -14.93 8.50
C PRO A 34 -4.35 -15.68 7.29
N GLU A 35 -3.44 -16.30 6.55
CA GLU A 35 -3.79 -17.18 5.45
C GLU A 35 -4.20 -18.53 6.05
N PRO A 36 -5.28 -19.17 5.58
CA PRO A 36 -5.57 -20.55 5.93
C PRO A 36 -4.39 -21.42 5.46
N ASP A 37 -3.91 -22.29 6.35
CA ASP A 37 -2.76 -23.14 6.08
C ASP A 37 -3.02 -24.02 4.85
N SER A 38 -2.21 -23.82 3.80
CA SER A 38 -2.32 -24.53 2.53
C SER A 38 -1.75 -25.96 2.59
N PHE A 39 -1.07 -26.33 3.68
CA PHE A 39 -0.45 -27.65 3.85
C PHE A 39 -1.07 -28.50 4.98
N SER A 40 -2.16 -28.03 5.60
CA SER A 40 -2.85 -28.75 6.67
C SER A 40 -3.28 -30.18 6.31
N GLU A 41 -3.49 -30.48 5.02
CA GLU A 41 -3.80 -31.83 4.54
C GLU A 41 -2.58 -32.76 4.40
N ASN A 42 -1.36 -32.23 4.47
CA ASN A 42 -0.11 -32.97 4.23
C ASN A 42 0.82 -33.03 5.45
N ASP A 43 0.36 -32.53 6.61
CA ASP A 43 1.13 -32.52 7.87
C ASP A 43 1.46 -33.94 8.38
N GLU A 44 0.66 -34.95 8.00
CA GLU A 44 0.83 -36.34 8.44
C GLU A 44 1.60 -37.23 7.43
N GLU A 45 2.01 -36.69 6.29
CA GLU A 45 2.77 -37.46 5.28
C GLU A 45 4.21 -37.69 5.79
N GLN A 46 4.44 -38.83 6.45
CA GLN A 46 5.77 -39.23 6.93
C GLN A 46 6.73 -39.41 5.74
N ARG A 47 7.88 -38.73 5.79
CA ARG A 47 9.02 -38.92 4.87
C ARG A 47 9.67 -40.29 4.99
#